data_AF-A0A1S3ZIA7-F1
#
_entry.id   AF-A0A1S3ZIA7-F1
#
_cell.length_a   1.000
_cell.length_b   1.000
_cell.length_c   1.000
_cell.angle_alpha   90.00
_cell.angle_beta   90.00
_cell.angle_gamma   90.00
#
_symmetry.space_group_name_H-M   'P 1'
#
loop_
_entity.id
_entity.type
_entity.pdbx_description
1 polymer ?
#
loop_
_entity_poly.entity_id
_entity_poly.type
_entity_poly.pdbx_seq_one_letter_code
_entity_poly.pdbx_strand_id
1 'polypeptide(L)'
;MVKDCLDYVRRCKACQFNANFMNQPPKVLHPTVASWPFDAWDLDVVGPLQKSSSGHLYILAVIDYFSKLVKVVSLKEVKKENVANFIRVNIIYRFGIPRYILTDNAFNKMLYNLLKKVVSKSKRYWHEWMEEALWAYRTTYRTPTQATHYSLVNGVEAVLPLERQIPSLRLVIQ
;
A
#
# COMPACT_ATOMS: atom_id res chain seq x y z
N MET A 1 -38.02 -36.91 -13.35
CA MET A 1 -36.61 -36.90 -13.77
C MET A 1 -35.89 -35.58 -13.45
N VAL A 2 -36.13 -34.48 -14.18
CA VAL A 2 -35.41 -33.19 -13.91
C VAL A 2 -35.64 -32.69 -12.48
N LYS A 3 -36.87 -32.79 -11.98
CA LYS A 3 -37.25 -32.38 -10.62
C LYS A 3 -36.51 -33.18 -9.54
N ASP A 4 -36.40 -34.50 -9.72
CA ASP A 4 -35.73 -35.39 -8.78
C ASP A 4 -34.22 -35.14 -8.74
N CYS A 5 -33.61 -34.88 -9.91
CA CYS A 5 -32.22 -34.46 -9.99
C CYS A 5 -31.98 -33.13 -9.26
N LEU A 6 -32.86 -32.15 -9.42
CA LEU A 6 -32.76 -30.86 -8.72
C LEU A 6 -32.91 -31.03 -7.20
N ASP A 7 -33.86 -31.85 -6.74
CA ASP A 7 -34.07 -32.12 -5.32
C ASP A 7 -32.91 -32.88 -4.68
N TYR A 8 -32.28 -33.80 -5.43
CA TYR A 8 -31.07 -34.49 -5.01
C TYR A 8 -29.90 -33.51 -4.85
N VAL A 9 -29.65 -32.65 -5.85
CA VAL A 9 -28.56 -31.65 -5.81
C VAL A 9 -28.74 -30.65 -4.67
N ARG A 10 -30.00 -30.27 -4.34
CA ARG A 10 -30.32 -29.40 -3.20
C ARG A 10 -30.01 -30.04 -1.84
N ARG A 11 -30.19 -31.36 -1.71
CA ARG A 11 -29.93 -32.10 -0.46
C ARG A 11 -28.48 -32.58 -0.34
N CYS A 12 -27.77 -32.72 -1.45
CA CYS A 12 -26.41 -33.21 -1.47
C CYS A 12 -25.44 -32.17 -0.89
N LYS A 13 -24.93 -32.43 0.32
CA LYS A 13 -23.94 -31.57 0.99
C LYS A 13 -22.70 -31.32 0.13
N ALA A 14 -22.16 -32.34 -0.53
CA ALA A 14 -20.99 -32.20 -1.39
C ALA A 14 -21.23 -31.24 -2.56
N CYS A 15 -22.43 -31.29 -3.16
CA CYS A 15 -22.83 -30.35 -4.20
C CYS A 15 -23.01 -28.94 -3.63
N GLN A 16 -23.62 -28.78 -2.46
CA GLN A 16 -23.84 -27.46 -1.84
C GLN A 16 -22.52 -26.79 -1.39
N PHE A 17 -21.57 -27.55 -0.84
CA PHE A 17 -20.28 -27.01 -0.40
C PHE A 17 -19.33 -26.68 -1.54
N ASN A 18 -19.35 -27.48 -2.62
CA ASN A 18 -18.42 -27.34 -3.74
C ASN A 18 -19.04 -26.68 -4.97
N ALA A 19 -20.29 -26.22 -4.90
CA ALA A 19 -20.92 -25.50 -6.00
C ALA A 19 -20.26 -24.14 -6.21
N ASN A 20 -19.97 -23.82 -7.46
CA ASN A 20 -19.59 -22.47 -7.85
C ASN A 20 -20.83 -21.58 -7.77
N PHE A 21 -20.91 -20.73 -6.75
CA PHE A 21 -21.98 -19.73 -6.63
C PHE A 21 -21.72 -18.54 -7.55
N MET A 22 -21.82 -18.74 -8.87
CA MET A 22 -21.45 -17.74 -9.88
C MET A 22 -22.32 -16.47 -9.90
N ASN A 23 -23.37 -16.38 -9.07
CA ASN A 23 -24.30 -15.23 -9.03
C ASN A 23 -24.68 -14.82 -7.59
N GLN A 24 -23.78 -14.97 -6.61
CA GLN A 24 -24.06 -14.35 -5.30
C GLN A 24 -24.19 -12.85 -5.45
N PRO A 25 -25.15 -12.21 -4.74
CA PRO A 25 -25.19 -10.76 -4.70
C PRO A 25 -23.84 -10.27 -4.17
N PRO A 26 -23.26 -9.21 -4.76
CA PRO A 26 -22.05 -8.61 -4.24
C PRO A 26 -22.25 -8.29 -2.76
N LYS A 27 -21.30 -8.69 -1.91
CA LYS A 27 -21.29 -8.21 -0.52
C LYS A 27 -21.20 -6.70 -0.54
N VAL A 28 -21.99 -6.05 0.31
CA VAL A 28 -21.95 -4.59 0.48
C VAL A 28 -20.53 -4.21 0.88
N LEU A 29 -19.88 -3.40 0.03
CA LEU A 29 -18.59 -2.83 0.35
C LEU A 29 -18.80 -1.74 1.39
N HIS A 30 -18.10 -1.83 2.51
CA HIS A 30 -18.00 -0.75 3.49
C HIS A 30 -16.77 0.09 3.11
N PRO A 31 -16.93 1.22 2.40
CA PRO A 31 -15.79 2.02 2.02
C PRO A 31 -15.13 2.59 3.27
N THR A 32 -13.81 2.42 3.39
CA THR A 32 -13.01 3.18 4.35
C THR A 32 -12.99 4.63 3.88
N VAL A 33 -13.81 5.47 4.49
CA VAL A 33 -13.83 6.92 4.22
C VAL A 33 -12.84 7.59 5.16
N ALA A 34 -11.73 8.09 4.61
CA ALA A 34 -10.84 9.01 5.31
C ALA A 34 -11.20 10.43 4.88
N SER A 35 -11.54 11.29 5.84
CA SER A 35 -12.04 12.64 5.55
C SER A 35 -10.94 13.69 5.42
N TRP A 36 -9.73 13.42 5.93
CA TRP A 36 -8.57 14.30 5.86
C TRP A 36 -7.25 13.48 5.89
N PRO A 37 -6.10 14.07 5.50
CA PRO A 37 -4.80 13.39 5.59
C PRO A 37 -4.51 12.87 7.00
N PHE A 38 -3.99 11.65 7.08
CA PHE A 38 -3.51 11.00 8.31
C PHE A 38 -4.59 10.55 9.31
N ASP A 39 -5.87 10.66 8.96
CA ASP A 39 -6.98 10.14 9.75
C ASP A 39 -6.90 8.61 9.90
N ALA A 40 -6.55 7.93 8.82
CA ALA A 40 -6.55 6.48 8.73
C ALA A 40 -5.36 5.96 7.94
N TRP A 41 -4.74 4.90 8.46
CA TRP A 41 -3.60 4.25 7.81
C TRP A 41 -3.89 2.79 7.54
N ASP A 42 -3.41 2.31 6.41
CA ASP A 42 -3.32 0.89 6.08
C ASP A 42 -1.89 0.41 6.37
N LEU A 43 -1.73 -0.72 7.03
CA LEU A 43 -0.45 -1.32 7.41
C LEU A 43 -0.36 -2.75 6.87
N ASP A 44 0.68 -3.01 6.09
CA ASP A 44 0.90 -4.32 5.49
C ASP A 44 2.36 -4.77 5.51
N VAL A 45 2.55 -6.08 5.44
CA VAL A 45 3.84 -6.77 5.45
C VAL A 45 4.03 -7.55 4.16
N VAL A 46 5.04 -7.19 3.39
CA VAL A 46 5.45 -7.95 2.20
C VAL A 46 6.64 -8.84 2.54
N GLY A 47 6.47 -10.15 2.41
CA GLY A 47 7.54 -11.14 2.52
C GLY A 47 7.05 -12.56 2.77
N PRO A 48 7.98 -13.52 2.94
CA PRO A 48 9.44 -13.34 2.89
C PRO A 48 9.98 -13.08 1.48
N LEU A 49 10.99 -12.21 1.36
CA LEU A 49 11.68 -11.85 0.12
C LEU A 49 13.08 -12.47 0.05
N GLN A 50 13.74 -12.33 -1.11
CA GLN A 50 15.16 -12.66 -1.21
C GLN A 50 15.97 -11.80 -0.23
N LYS A 51 16.79 -12.46 0.59
CA LYS A 51 17.61 -11.81 1.61
C LYS A 51 18.48 -10.70 1.00
N SER A 52 18.38 -9.49 1.55
CA SER A 52 19.24 -8.37 1.17
C SER A 52 20.69 -8.59 1.63
N SER A 53 21.62 -7.78 1.13
CA SER A 53 23.02 -7.73 1.59
C SER A 53 23.13 -7.50 3.11
N SER A 54 22.24 -6.68 3.66
CA SER A 54 22.12 -6.37 5.09
C SER A 54 21.26 -7.36 5.89
N GLY A 55 20.71 -8.38 5.24
CA GLY A 55 19.94 -9.45 5.86
C GLY A 55 18.44 -9.16 6.06
N HIS A 56 17.90 -8.11 5.46
CA HIS A 56 16.46 -7.84 5.47
C HIS A 56 15.71 -8.86 4.60
N LEU A 57 14.53 -9.26 5.06
CA LEU A 57 13.67 -10.28 4.45
C LEU A 57 12.23 -9.80 4.23
N TYR A 58 11.81 -8.77 4.97
CA TYR A 58 10.44 -8.28 4.97
C TYR A 58 10.43 -6.79 4.69
N ILE A 59 9.31 -6.33 4.18
CA ILE A 59 9.00 -4.93 3.97
C ILE A 59 7.75 -4.64 4.79
N LEU A 60 7.83 -3.69 5.72
CA LEU A 60 6.67 -3.13 6.40
C LEU A 60 6.29 -1.84 5.69
N ALA A 61 5.08 -1.75 5.18
CA ALA A 61 4.58 -0.59 4.46
C ALA A 61 3.33 -0.05 5.15
N VAL A 62 3.23 1.28 5.23
CA VAL A 62 1.99 1.96 5.61
C VAL A 62 1.58 2.96 4.56
N ILE A 63 0.28 3.09 4.37
CA ILE A 63 -0.34 3.97 3.38
C ILE A 63 -1.42 4.79 4.07
N ASP A 64 -1.33 6.11 3.98
CA ASP A 64 -2.43 6.98 4.40
C ASP A 64 -3.61 6.82 3.44
N TYR A 65 -4.83 6.62 3.96
CA TYR A 65 -6.00 6.37 3.11
C TYR A 65 -6.39 7.57 2.26
N PHE A 66 -6.18 8.80 2.76
CA PHE A 66 -6.58 10.03 2.06
C PHE A 66 -5.56 10.43 0.99
N SER A 67 -4.34 10.74 1.40
CA SER A 67 -3.28 11.25 0.51
C SER A 67 -2.56 10.16 -0.27
N LYS A 68 -2.76 8.89 0.10
CA LYS A 68 -2.00 7.73 -0.38
C LYS A 68 -0.49 7.89 -0.18
N LEU A 69 -0.08 8.66 0.82
CA LEU A 69 1.33 8.75 1.23
C LEU A 69 1.80 7.39 1.75
N VAL A 70 2.88 6.89 1.16
CA VAL A 70 3.46 5.60 1.54
C VAL A 70 4.73 5.81 2.38
N LYS A 71 4.85 5.11 3.51
CA LYS A 71 6.10 4.93 4.25
C LYS A 71 6.46 3.45 4.29
N VAL A 72 7.74 3.14 4.11
CA VAL A 72 8.23 1.77 4.08
C VAL A 72 9.48 1.64 4.92
N VAL A 73 9.62 0.52 5.63
CA VAL A 73 10.85 0.10 6.28
C VAL A 73 11.14 -1.35 5.94
N SER A 74 12.43 -1.66 5.74
CA SER A 74 12.90 -3.02 5.58
C SER A 74 13.18 -3.65 6.94
N LEU A 75 12.79 -4.92 7.12
CA LEU A 75 12.90 -5.65 8.37
C LEU A 75 13.60 -7.00 8.14
N LYS A 76 14.44 -7.40 9.09
CA LYS A 76 15.02 -8.76 9.13
C LYS A 76 13.98 -9.79 9.57
N GLU A 77 13.15 -9.40 10.54
CA GLU A 77 12.09 -10.21 11.13
C GLU A 77 10.90 -9.31 11.51
N VAL A 78 9.69 -9.86 11.42
CA VAL A 78 8.45 -9.16 11.79
C VAL A 78 8.18 -9.39 13.26
N LYS A 79 8.77 -8.53 14.10
CA LYS A 79 8.56 -8.51 15.55
C LYS A 79 7.59 -7.40 15.95
N LYS A 80 6.75 -7.64 16.96
CA LYS A 80 5.78 -6.66 17.46
C LYS A 80 6.46 -5.36 17.90
N GLU A 81 7.67 -5.44 18.46
CA GLU A 81 8.46 -4.28 18.91
C GLU A 81 8.90 -3.43 17.71
N ASN A 82 9.33 -4.05 16.63
CA ASN A 82 9.74 -3.36 15.40
C ASN A 82 8.54 -2.65 14.76
N VAL A 83 7.37 -3.31 14.71
CA VAL A 83 6.13 -2.72 14.18
C VAL A 83 5.66 -1.55 15.06
N ALA A 84 5.64 -1.72 16.38
CA ALA A 84 5.26 -0.65 17.31
C ALA A 84 6.19 0.56 17.22
N ASN A 85 7.51 0.33 17.15
CA ASN A 85 8.49 1.39 16.96
C ASN A 85 8.30 2.09 15.61
N PHE A 86 8.05 1.33 14.54
CA PHE A 86 7.79 1.88 13.23
C PHE A 86 6.57 2.81 13.22
N ILE A 87 5.44 2.38 13.81
CA ILE A 87 4.22 3.20 13.92
C ILE A 87 4.50 4.47 14.73
N ARG A 88 5.19 4.35 15.88
CA ARG A 88 5.55 5.50 16.71
C ARG A 88 6.38 6.53 15.95
N VAL A 89 7.46 6.10 15.30
CA VAL A 89 8.45 6.99 14.67
C VAL A 89 7.98 7.53 13.32
N ASN A 90 7.28 6.73 12.52
CA ASN A 90 6.93 7.09 11.15
C ASN A 90 5.51 7.65 11.01
N ILE A 91 4.62 7.37 11.95
CA ILE A 91 3.24 7.89 11.96
C ILE A 91 3.08 8.89 13.10
N ILE A 92 3.12 8.42 14.36
CA ILE A 92 2.70 9.22 15.51
C ILE A 92 3.54 10.48 15.68
N TYR A 93 4.86 10.36 15.70
CA TYR A 93 5.76 11.50 15.91
C TYR A 93 5.79 12.50 14.75
N ARG A 94 5.37 12.09 13.55
CA ARG A 94 5.44 12.93 12.34
C ARG A 94 4.10 13.56 11.97
N PHE A 95 3.02 12.81 12.10
CA PHE A 95 1.70 13.18 11.60
C PHE A 95 0.62 13.22 12.69
N GLY A 96 0.96 12.79 13.91
CA GLY A 96 0.01 12.70 15.03
C GLY A 96 -0.64 11.32 15.14
N ILE A 97 -1.56 11.19 16.10
CA ILE A 97 -2.23 9.92 16.42
C ILE A 97 -3.34 9.68 15.39
N PRO A 98 -3.28 8.59 14.61
CA PRO A 98 -4.34 8.27 13.67
C PRO A 98 -5.59 7.79 14.42
N ARG A 99 -6.76 7.95 13.80
CA ARG A 99 -8.03 7.46 14.36
C ARG A 99 -8.11 5.94 14.32
N TYR A 100 -7.62 5.32 13.25
CA TYR A 100 -7.53 3.87 13.14
C TYR A 100 -6.39 3.45 12.20
N ILE A 101 -5.80 2.29 12.50
CA ILE A 101 -4.85 1.60 11.62
C ILE A 101 -5.53 0.30 11.21
N LEU A 102 -5.73 0.13 9.90
CA LEU A 102 -6.22 -1.10 9.31
C LEU A 102 -5.03 -1.98 8.95
N THR A 103 -5.15 -3.25 9.28
CA THR A 103 -4.20 -4.30 8.88
C THR A 103 -4.98 -5.28 8.03
N ASP A 104 -5.34 -4.87 6.82
CA ASP A 104 -5.94 -5.77 5.86
C ASP A 104 -4.87 -6.20 4.87
N ASN A 105 -4.88 -7.48 4.47
CA ASN A 105 -3.92 -7.97 3.47
C ASN A 105 -4.33 -7.55 2.04
N ALA A 106 -5.05 -6.42 1.90
CA ALA A 106 -5.48 -5.88 0.62
C ALA A 106 -4.49 -4.81 0.15
N PHE A 107 -3.21 -5.17 0.18
CA PHE A 107 -2.12 -4.27 -0.20
C PHE A 107 -2.39 -3.62 -1.54
N ASN A 108 -2.17 -2.30 -1.61
CA ASN A 108 -2.36 -1.55 -2.84
C ASN A 108 -1.56 -2.22 -3.99
N LYS A 109 -2.28 -2.84 -4.94
CA LYS A 109 -1.70 -3.63 -6.04
C LYS A 109 -0.64 -2.86 -6.83
N MET A 110 -0.79 -1.55 -6.93
CA MET A 110 0.18 -0.68 -7.60
C MET A 110 1.48 -0.59 -6.80
N LEU A 111 1.39 -0.34 -5.49
CA LEU A 111 2.55 -0.30 -4.60
C LEU A 111 3.23 -1.67 -4.54
N TYR A 112 2.46 -2.75 -4.46
CA TYR A 112 2.97 -4.11 -4.57
C TYR A 112 3.82 -4.31 -5.82
N ASN A 113 3.28 -3.94 -6.98
CA ASN A 113 3.97 -4.10 -8.25
C ASN A 113 5.23 -3.24 -8.33
N LEU A 114 5.22 -2.04 -7.75
CA LEU A 114 6.40 -1.18 -7.66
C LEU A 114 7.47 -1.83 -6.79
N LEU A 115 7.14 -2.22 -5.56
CA LEU A 115 8.08 -2.85 -4.63
C LEU A 115 8.65 -4.14 -5.22
N LYS A 116 7.80 -4.97 -5.85
CA LYS A 116 8.23 -6.19 -6.54
C LYS A 116 9.22 -5.91 -7.68
N LYS A 117 9.02 -4.83 -8.45
CA LYS A 117 9.96 -4.40 -9.50
C LYS A 117 11.29 -3.92 -8.93
N VAL A 118 11.28 -3.21 -7.79
CA VAL A 118 12.51 -2.77 -7.11
C VAL A 118 13.29 -3.99 -6.61
N VAL A 119 12.59 -4.93 -5.98
CA VAL A 119 13.18 -6.18 -5.47
C VAL A 119 13.79 -7.01 -6.62
N SER A 120 13.09 -7.14 -7.75
CA SER A 120 13.58 -7.92 -8.88
C SER A 120 14.79 -7.29 -9.58
N LYS A 121 14.82 -5.95 -9.69
CA LYS A 121 15.92 -5.23 -10.34
C LYS A 121 17.17 -5.16 -9.47
N SER A 122 17.02 -4.75 -8.21
CA SER A 122 18.15 -4.46 -7.32
C SER A 122 18.68 -5.70 -6.59
N LYS A 123 17.98 -6.84 -6.70
CA LYS A 123 18.34 -8.12 -6.05
C LYS A 123 18.76 -7.90 -4.60
N ARG A 124 20.02 -8.15 -4.22
CA ARG A 124 20.48 -8.03 -2.82
C ARG A 124 20.44 -6.59 -2.26
N TYR A 125 20.38 -5.56 -3.10
CA TYR A 125 20.41 -4.15 -2.67
C TYR A 125 19.02 -3.51 -2.63
N TRP A 126 17.93 -4.28 -2.78
CA TRP A 126 16.57 -3.72 -2.85
C TRP A 126 16.22 -2.78 -1.70
N HIS A 127 16.76 -3.02 -0.49
CA HIS A 127 16.50 -2.21 0.70
C HIS A 127 17.07 -0.78 0.64
N GLU A 128 18.14 -0.56 -0.13
CA GLU A 128 18.73 0.77 -0.32
C GLU A 128 17.89 1.60 -1.30
N TRP A 129 17.38 0.96 -2.37
CA TRP A 129 16.61 1.59 -3.45
C TRP A 129 15.14 1.90 -3.11
N MET A 130 14.70 1.59 -1.88
CA MET A 130 13.30 1.73 -1.51
C MET A 130 12.88 3.19 -1.44
N GLU A 131 13.71 4.06 -0.85
CA GLU A 131 13.36 5.46 -0.68
C GLU A 131 13.26 6.19 -2.02
N GLU A 132 14.11 5.86 -3.00
CA GLU A 132 14.07 6.40 -4.36
C GLU A 132 12.82 5.95 -5.11
N ALA A 133 12.45 4.68 -4.97
CA ALA A 133 11.22 4.16 -5.57
C ALA A 133 9.98 4.82 -4.95
N LEU A 134 9.98 5.03 -3.63
CA LEU A 134 8.91 5.74 -2.94
C LEU A 134 8.88 7.22 -3.30
N TRP A 135 10.04 7.85 -3.48
CA TRP A 135 10.10 9.24 -3.96
C TRP A 135 9.41 9.36 -5.31
N ALA A 136 9.78 8.51 -6.27
CA ALA A 136 9.12 8.47 -7.57
C ALA A 136 7.61 8.21 -7.44
N TYR A 137 7.19 7.29 -6.56
CA TYR A 137 5.77 7.04 -6.31
C TYR A 137 5.01 8.26 -5.76
N ARG A 138 5.65 9.01 -4.85
CA ARG A 138 5.07 10.18 -4.18
C ARG A 138 4.93 11.37 -5.14
N THR A 139 5.87 11.55 -6.05
CA THR A 139 5.90 12.67 -7.02
C THR A 139 5.28 12.32 -8.37
N THR A 140 4.81 11.08 -8.58
CA THR A 140 4.09 10.70 -9.80
C THR A 140 2.65 11.19 -9.76
N TYR A 141 2.24 11.88 -10.82
CA TYR A 141 0.86 12.35 -11.00
C TYR A 141 -0.14 11.20 -11.07
N ARG A 142 -1.29 11.35 -10.41
CA ARG A 142 -2.37 10.36 -10.41
C ARG A 142 -3.61 10.92 -11.08
N THR A 143 -4.04 10.27 -12.15
CA THR A 143 -5.27 10.62 -12.88
C THR A 143 -6.52 10.61 -11.99
N PRO A 144 -6.72 9.67 -11.05
CA PRO A 144 -7.93 9.68 -10.22
C PRO A 144 -8.04 10.87 -9.25
N THR A 145 -6.93 11.29 -8.66
CA THR A 145 -6.90 12.43 -7.70
C THR A 145 -6.53 13.74 -8.37
N GLN A 146 -6.14 13.72 -9.65
CA GLN A 146 -5.63 14.85 -10.42
C GLN A 146 -4.46 15.59 -9.75
N ALA A 147 -3.71 14.90 -8.90
CA ALA A 147 -2.62 15.45 -8.08
C ALA A 147 -1.53 14.40 -7.84
N THR A 148 -0.34 14.84 -7.39
CA THR A 148 0.66 13.92 -6.83
C THR A 148 0.33 13.61 -5.38
N HIS A 149 0.79 12.47 -4.87
CA HIS A 149 0.61 12.15 -3.45
C HIS A 149 1.36 13.15 -2.56
N TYR A 150 2.49 13.69 -3.05
CA TYR A 150 3.25 14.71 -2.35
C TYR A 150 2.45 16.01 -2.19
N SER A 151 1.79 16.49 -3.25
CA SER A 151 1.00 17.73 -3.16
C SER A 151 -0.24 17.58 -2.30
N LEU A 152 -0.86 16.40 -2.25
CA LEU A 152 -1.96 16.13 -1.31
C LEU A 152 -1.53 16.21 0.16
N VAL A 153 -0.25 15.97 0.45
CA VAL A 153 0.30 16.05 1.82
C VAL A 153 0.77 17.47 2.15
N ASN A 154 1.52 18.09 1.26
CA ASN A 154 2.22 19.34 1.54
C ASN A 154 1.51 20.59 1.01
N GLY A 155 0.42 20.43 0.26
CA GLY A 155 -0.30 21.52 -0.41
C GLY A 155 0.39 22.09 -1.64
N VAL A 156 1.62 21.67 -1.93
CA VAL A 156 2.44 22.13 -3.07
C VAL A 156 3.13 20.97 -3.75
N GLU A 157 3.41 21.10 -5.05
CA GLU A 157 4.16 20.09 -5.80
C GLU A 157 5.63 20.01 -5.36
N ALA A 158 6.19 18.80 -5.41
CA ALA A 158 7.60 18.59 -5.10
C ALA A 158 8.48 19.21 -6.19
N VAL A 159 9.55 19.90 -5.78
CA VAL A 159 10.62 20.29 -6.70
C VAL A 159 11.38 19.04 -7.14
N LEU A 160 11.34 18.73 -8.42
CA LEU A 160 12.02 17.55 -8.96
C LEU A 160 13.52 17.82 -9.14
N PRO A 161 14.40 16.81 -9.04
CA PRO A 161 15.83 16.97 -9.32
C PRO A 161 16.11 17.59 -10.70
N LEU A 162 15.28 17.29 -11.69
CA LEU A 162 15.39 17.86 -13.04
C LEU A 162 15.13 19.37 -13.06
N GLU A 163 14.19 19.87 -12.25
CA GLU A 163 13.91 21.31 -12.16
C GLU A 163 15.07 22.07 -11.52
N ARG A 164 15.89 21.41 -10.68
CA ARG A 164 17.14 22.00 -10.20
C ARG A 164 18.22 22.09 -11.26
N GLN A 165 18.25 21.16 -12.20
CA GLN A 165 19.22 21.15 -13.31
C GLN A 165 18.82 22.08 -14.45
N ILE A 166 17.52 22.24 -14.67
CA ILE A 166 16.92 23.13 -15.65
C ILE A 166 16.09 24.14 -14.88
N PRO A 167 16.59 25.36 -14.61
CA PRO A 167 15.90 26.35 -13.80
C PRO A 167 14.47 26.57 -14.31
N SER A 168 13.49 26.04 -13.58
CA SER A 168 12.09 26.23 -13.91
C SER A 168 11.61 27.56 -13.32
N LEU A 169 10.59 28.18 -13.92
CA LEU A 169 10.01 29.45 -13.43
C LEU A 169 9.56 29.36 -11.96
N ARG A 170 9.24 28.18 -11.45
CA ARG A 170 8.87 27.94 -10.05
C ARG A 170 10.02 28.19 -9.08
N LEU A 171 11.25 27.88 -9.48
CA LEU A 171 12.45 28.10 -8.65
C LEU A 171 12.95 29.54 -8.70
N VAL A 172 12.58 30.30 -9.73
CA VAL A 172 12.98 31.70 -9.90
C VAL A 172 12.13 32.65 -9.05
N ILE A 173 10.93 32.22 -8.64
CA ILE A 173 9.94 33.04 -7.93
C ILE A 173 9.96 32.80 -6.40
N GLN A 174 10.68 31.77 -5.91
CA GLN A 174 10.88 31.47 -4.48
C GLN A 174 12.10 32.21 -3.91
#